data_AF-A0A7L3XA10-F1
#
_entry.id   AF-A0A7L3XA10-F1
#
_cell.length_a   1.000
_cell.length_b   1.000
_cell.length_c   1.000
_cell.angle_alpha   90.00
_cell.angle_beta   90.00
_cell.angle_gamma   90.00
#
_symmetry.space_group_name_H-M   'P 1'
#
loop_
_entity.id
_entity.type
_entity.pdbx_description
1 polymer ?
#
loop_
_entity_poly.entity_id
_entity_poly.type
_entity_poly.pdbx_seq_one_letter_code
_entity_poly.pdbx_strand_id
1 'polypeptide(L)' 'QAPPSHPGGHPRVLTVPGEASGVLLGGLRPWSRYRLQVVVFNGRGDGPPSDEIRFDTPEGGEAPP' A
#
# COMPACT_ATOMS: atom_id res chain seq x y z
N GLN A 1 -1.44 -21.93 -2.62
CA GLN A 1 -2.67 -21.41 -3.25
C GLN A 1 -2.47 -19.90 -3.43
N ALA A 2 -2.96 -19.26 -4.50
CA ALA A 2 -2.80 -17.82 -4.65
C ALA A 2 -3.76 -17.07 -3.70
N PRO A 3 -3.38 -15.92 -3.11
CA PRO A 3 -4.28 -15.15 -2.28
C PRO A 3 -5.51 -14.69 -3.09
N PRO A 4 -6.72 -14.76 -2.52
CA PRO A 4 -7.94 -14.36 -3.22
C PRO A 4 -7.92 -12.86 -3.54
N SER A 5 -8.19 -12.53 -4.81
CA SER A 5 -8.39 -11.14 -5.22
C SER A 5 -9.69 -10.64 -4.63
N HIS A 6 -9.63 -9.82 -3.56
CA HIS A 6 -10.83 -9.33 -2.89
C HIS A 6 -11.50 -8.22 -3.73
N PRO A 7 -12.76 -8.39 -4.16
CA PRO A 7 -13.51 -7.33 -4.80
C PRO A 7 -13.96 -6.34 -3.72
N GLY A 8 -13.54 -5.07 -3.80
CA GLY A 8 -14.16 -3.99 -3.01
C GLY A 8 -13.30 -3.36 -1.91
N GLY A 9 -11.97 -3.54 -1.91
CA GLY A 9 -11.12 -2.66 -1.10
C GLY A 9 -11.13 -1.25 -1.68
N HIS A 10 -11.65 -0.27 -0.95
CA HIS A 10 -11.41 1.13 -1.28
C HIS A 10 -9.90 1.39 -1.31
N PRO A 11 -9.37 2.10 -2.33
CA PRO A 11 -7.96 2.48 -2.37
C PRO A 11 -7.60 3.18 -1.05
N ARG A 12 -6.64 2.61 -0.32
CA ARG A 12 -6.15 3.22 0.91
C ARG A 12 -5.06 4.21 0.53
N VAL A 13 -5.36 5.50 0.73
CA VAL A 13 -4.42 6.59 0.47
C VAL A 13 -3.82 7.05 1.80
N LEU A 14 -2.50 7.26 1.80
CA LEU A 14 -1.76 7.81 2.93
C LEU A 14 -0.97 9.02 2.45
N THR A 15 -1.20 10.18 3.06
CA THR A 15 -0.43 11.39 2.81
C THR A 15 0.80 11.39 3.71
N VAL A 16 1.96 11.65 3.10
CA VAL A 16 3.26 11.69 3.78
C VAL A 16 3.86 13.09 3.61
N PRO A 17 4.51 13.66 4.64
CA PRO A 17 5.25 14.92 4.48
C PRO A 17 6.32 14.82 3.40
N GLY A 18 6.48 15.87 2.58
CA GLY A 18 7.43 15.87 1.46
C GLY A 18 8.91 15.70 1.87
N GLU A 19 9.25 16.02 3.12
CA GLU A 19 10.60 15.86 3.69
C GLU A 19 10.89 14.43 4.18
N ALA A 20 9.87 13.57 4.27
CA ALA A 20 10.06 12.20 4.75
C ALA A 20 10.54 11.28 3.62
N SER A 21 11.47 10.38 3.95
CA SER A 21 11.99 9.38 3.01
C SER A 21 11.24 8.05 3.03
N GLY A 22 10.24 7.89 3.91
CA GLY A 22 9.46 6.66 4.03
C GLY A 22 8.30 6.74 5.00
N VAL A 23 7.43 5.71 4.95
CA VAL A 23 6.26 5.57 5.83
C VAL A 23 5.94 4.10 6.06
N LEU A 24 5.37 3.77 7.22
CA LEU A 24 4.87 2.42 7.51
C LEU A 24 3.42 2.26 7.07
N LEU A 25 3.17 1.30 6.17
CA LEU A 25 1.83 0.94 5.72
C LEU A 25 1.24 -0.19 6.60
N GLY A 26 0.52 0.18 7.67
CA GLY A 26 -0.16 -0.78 8.55
C GLY A 26 -1.58 -1.16 8.11
N GLY A 27 -2.25 -2.06 8.83
CA GLY A 27 -3.68 -2.38 8.61
C GLY A 27 -3.99 -3.09 7.29
N LEU A 28 -2.99 -3.76 6.71
CA LEU A 28 -3.17 -4.58 5.53
C LEU A 28 -3.85 -5.90 5.91
N ARG A 29 -4.72 -6.39 5.04
CA ARG A 29 -5.38 -7.69 5.23
C ARG A 29 -4.33 -8.78 5.07
N PRO A 30 -4.26 -9.78 5.96
CA PRO A 30 -3.42 -10.95 5.76
C PRO A 30 -3.79 -11.70 4.47
N TRP A 31 -2.86 -12.49 3.95
CA TRP A 31 -3.04 -13.33 2.77
C TRP A 31 -3.69 -12.61 1.57
N SER A 32 -3.21 -11.41 1.26
CA SER A 32 -3.82 -10.53 0.26
C SER A 32 -2.76 -9.88 -0.64
N ARG A 33 -3.10 -9.74 -1.92
CA ARG A 33 -2.25 -9.06 -2.91
C ARG A 33 -2.57 -7.58 -3.00
N TYR A 34 -1.53 -6.76 -2.96
CA TYR A 34 -1.62 -5.30 -3.06
C TYR A 34 -0.87 -4.78 -4.30
N ARG A 35 -1.38 -3.67 -4.83
CA ARG A 35 -0.69 -2.82 -5.80
C ARG A 35 -0.50 -1.45 -5.16
N LEU A 36 0.72 -0.93 -5.21
CA LEU A 36 1.10 0.34 -4.59
C LEU A 36 1.74 1.26 -5.64
N GLN A 37 1.32 2.52 -5.62
CA GLN A 37 1.93 3.61 -6.36
C GLN A 37 2.06 4.81 -5.43
N VAL A 38 3.07 5.64 -5.65
CA VAL A 38 3.26 6.90 -4.96
C VAL A 38 3.02 8.04 -5.95
N VAL A 39 2.27 9.05 -5.52
CA VAL A 39 1.99 10.26 -6.29
C VAL A 39 2.44 11.45 -5.45
N VAL A 40 3.16 12.38 -6.07
CA VAL A 40 3.43 13.69 -5.47
C VAL A 40 2.27 14.62 -5.79
N PHE A 41 1.87 15.48 -4.86
CA PHE A 41 0.81 16.45 -5.10
C PHE A 41 1.14 17.78 -4.44
N ASN A 42 0.57 18.87 -4.97
CA ASN A 42 0.64 20.21 -4.39
C ASN A 42 -0.65 21.00 -4.68
N GLY A 43 -0.69 22.29 -4.34
CA GLY A 43 -1.87 23.14 -4.57
C GLY A 43 -2.30 23.30 -6.03
N ARG A 44 -1.46 22.90 -7.00
CA ARG A 44 -1.79 22.86 -8.43
C ARG A 44 -2.44 21.54 -8.85
N GLY A 45 -2.15 20.44 -8.14
CA GLY A 45 -2.67 19.11 -8.42
C GLY A 45 -1.63 18.01 -8.25
N ASP A 46 -1.93 16.86 -8.85
CA ASP A 46 -1.13 15.64 -8.77
C ASP A 46 -0.06 15.59 -9.86
N GLY A 47 1.12 15.11 -9.50
CA GLY A 47 2.18 14.73 -10.44
C GLY A 47 1.94 13.34 -11.04
N PRO A 48 2.87 12.86 -11.89
CA PRO A 48 2.78 11.51 -12.43
C PRO A 48 2.93 10.47 -11.31
N PRO A 49 2.22 9.33 -11.39
CA PRO A 49 2.42 8.22 -10.46
C PRO A 49 3.80 7.59 -10.68
N SER A 50 4.37 7.04 -9.60
CA SER A 50 5.53 6.15 -9.67
C SER A 50 5.21 4.86 -10.42
N ASP A 51 6.25 4.07 -10.69
CA ASP A 51 6.08 2.67 -11.06
C ASP A 51 5.26 1.91 -10.01
N GLU A 52 4.47 0.94 -10.48
CA GLU A 52 3.63 0.10 -9.63
C GLU A 52 4.44 -1.01 -8.96
N ILE A 53 4.32 -1.10 -7.63
CA ILE A 53 4.86 -2.21 -6.85
C ILE A 53 3.74 -3.20 -6.53
N ARG A 54 4.00 -4.49 -6.70
CA ARG A 54 3.08 -5.58 -6.34
C ARG A 54 3.68 -6.41 -5.22
N PHE A 55 2.91 -6.66 -4.18
CA PHE A 55 3.35 -7.48 -3.06
C PHE A 55 2.20 -8.25 -2.42
N ASP A 56 2.51 -9.37 -1.78
CA ASP A 56 1.57 -10.21 -1.05
C ASP A 56 1.81 -10.05 0.45
N THR A 57 0.74 -9.95 1.24
CA THR A 57 0.84 -9.95 2.70
C THR A 57 0.89 -11.38 3.26
N PRO A 58 1.62 -11.61 4.36
CA PRO A 58 1.63 -12.90 5.04
C PRO A 58 0.24 -13.30 5.55
N GLU A 59 0.05 -14.60 5.81
CA GLU A 59 -1.20 -15.17 6.32
C GLU A 59 -1.61 -14.67 7.72
N GLY A 60 -0.68 -14.04 8.44
CA GLY A 60 -0.94 -13.49 9.77
C GLY A 60 -1.03 -14.61 10.81
N GLY A 61 0.13 -15.15 11.20
CA GLY A 61 0.29 -15.92 12.44
C GLY A 61 1.10 -15.10 13.43
N GLU A 62 0.87 -15.31 14.73
CA GLU A 62 1.67 -14.68 15.81
C GLU A 62 3.17 -14.76 15.47
N ALA A 63 3.88 -13.63 15.61
CA ALA A 63 5.33 -13.67 15.58
C ALA A 63 5.79 -14.69 16.64
N PRO A 64 6.76 -15.57 16.35
CA PRO A 64 7.26 -16.48 17.38
C PRO A 64 7.77 -15.66 18.57
N PRO A 65 7.54 -16.12 19.82
CA PRO A 65 7.98 -15.41 21.03
C PRO A 65 9.51 -15.23 21.08
#